data_AF-A0A931FL94-F1
#
_entry.id   AF-A0A931FL94-F1
#
_cell.length_a   1.000
_cell.length_b   1.000
_cell.length_c   1.000
_cell.angle_alpha   90.00
_cell.angle_beta   90.00
_cell.angle_gamma   90.00
#
_symmetry.space_group_name_H-M   'P 1'
#
loop_
_entity.id
_entity.type
_entity.pdbx_description
1 polymer ?
#
loop_
_entity_poly.entity_id
_entity_poly.type
_entity_poly.pdbx_seq_one_letter_code
_entity_poly.pdbx_strand_id
1 'polypeptide(L)'
;MKHVLLLLLLLTGLRGAAQPRVPAPRELEAFYDQCNAYQVRKYRPERGYELRTLRSNFSDEELAALRLGNLQLVRVDLVYTAFRLDPAFRQRQLNLGRLRNLTARLPGILTNPAISWNLVEQTGCSSSETCQDYFHGFVLYIEKRYTAADTKREADSLARTLDLRLRKFDRLRAARKSSGKPIACNYPPSRYSLKDLNKRLKQRYRTPPGLHGTFGFEARADQAGVVQQVLLHPADPGAAVPPELAAKLQETLAFASGFRVGKQRFPFVVRGEVVLPVRRRSLRFRGYYLADSLMRKHNIRLRSDDCVARFYKPGELRDDELLPNPDASVVSKVMARHPEWRKQVVVADVTGSMAPYTLDLLTWLQLSALQEEKTFVFFNDGNDAPDKTKTIGRTGGLYEVKTADFEQIKSKVLEAMLAGGGGDAPENDAEALLRAQQLEPAATEYIWLADNHTFPRDTELLKLGPGKVRIILCGAYGYVNPRYLALARTRGYTLHTLEGDITSLSTLLEGQTISIMGAQYLVTKDGFKLIKTL
;
A
#
# COMPACT_ATOMS: atom_id res chain seq x y z
N MET A 1 63.79 43.28 27.41
CA MET A 1 63.48 43.89 26.09
C MET A 1 63.79 42.84 25.03
N LYS A 2 62.92 42.36 24.15
CA LYS A 2 61.53 42.64 23.77
C LYS A 2 60.95 41.33 23.24
N HIS A 3 59.66 41.12 23.49
CA HIS A 3 58.87 39.97 23.06
C HIS A 3 58.79 39.87 21.53
N VAL A 4 58.96 38.65 21.00
CA VAL A 4 58.67 38.29 19.61
C VAL A 4 57.18 37.92 19.53
N LEU A 5 56.40 38.77 18.86
CA LEU A 5 54.99 38.55 18.54
C LEU A 5 54.91 37.85 17.18
N LEU A 6 54.51 36.58 17.16
CA LEU A 6 54.22 35.81 15.95
C LEU A 6 52.82 36.17 15.46
N LEU A 7 52.72 36.94 14.38
CA LEU A 7 51.45 37.27 13.72
C LEU A 7 51.09 36.14 12.74
N LEU A 8 50.15 35.27 13.12
CA LEU A 8 49.52 34.31 12.20
C LEU A 8 48.57 35.05 11.25
N LEU A 9 48.95 35.12 9.97
CA LEU A 9 48.05 35.48 8.88
C LEU A 9 47.07 34.33 8.62
N LEU A 10 45.83 34.50 9.07
CA LEU A 10 44.69 33.68 8.65
C LEU A 10 44.37 33.98 7.17
N LEU A 11 44.82 33.09 6.28
CA LEU A 11 44.26 32.97 4.94
C LEU A 11 42.90 32.25 5.05
N THR A 12 41.84 33.04 5.21
CA THR A 12 40.46 32.56 5.01
C THR A 12 40.24 32.33 3.51
N GLY A 13 40.49 31.08 3.07
CA GLY A 13 40.03 30.61 1.77
C GLY A 13 38.50 30.60 1.74
N LEU A 14 37.91 31.66 1.21
CA LEU A 14 36.53 31.66 0.73
C LEU A 14 36.42 30.57 -0.34
N ARG A 15 35.97 29.36 0.04
CA ARG A 15 35.49 28.37 -0.91
C ARG A 15 34.23 28.95 -1.56
N GLY A 16 34.38 29.51 -2.75
CA GLY A 16 33.24 29.87 -3.60
C GLY A 16 32.35 28.64 -3.76
N ALA A 17 31.04 28.81 -3.57
CA ALA A 17 30.06 27.78 -3.89
C ALA A 17 30.27 27.36 -5.35
N ALA A 18 30.46 26.06 -5.59
CA ALA A 18 30.57 25.53 -6.94
C ALA A 18 29.33 25.95 -7.73
N GLN A 19 29.52 26.64 -8.85
CA GLN A 19 28.40 27.00 -9.71
C GLN A 19 27.70 25.72 -10.19
N PRO A 20 26.36 25.72 -10.24
CA PRO A 20 25.62 24.60 -10.78
C PRO A 20 26.09 24.26 -12.20
N ARG A 21 26.64 23.05 -12.39
CA ARG A 21 27.16 22.59 -13.68
C ARG A 21 26.06 21.92 -14.49
N VAL A 22 25.99 22.23 -15.79
CA VAL A 22 25.14 21.50 -16.74
C VAL A 22 25.68 20.06 -16.88
N PRO A 23 24.84 19.02 -16.73
CA PRO A 23 25.29 17.63 -16.83
C PRO A 23 25.92 17.30 -18.18
N ALA A 24 26.98 16.51 -18.18
CA ALA A 24 27.63 16.02 -19.38
C ALA A 24 26.68 15.06 -20.16
N PRO A 25 26.85 14.88 -21.48
CA PRO A 25 25.97 14.01 -22.27
C PRO A 25 25.82 12.58 -21.72
N ARG A 26 26.91 11.96 -21.25
CA ARG A 26 26.87 10.62 -20.66
C ARG A 26 26.08 10.56 -19.35
N GLU A 27 26.10 11.62 -18.55
CA GLU A 27 25.34 11.70 -17.30
C GLU A 27 23.84 11.81 -17.59
N LEU A 28 23.46 12.58 -18.62
CA LEU A 28 22.07 12.66 -19.09
C LEU A 28 21.56 11.33 -19.65
N GLU A 29 22.40 10.62 -20.41
CA GLU A 29 22.04 9.29 -20.92
C GLU A 29 21.85 8.28 -19.79
N ALA A 30 22.79 8.22 -18.84
CA ALA A 30 22.67 7.35 -17.67
C ALA A 30 21.42 7.66 -16.85
N PHE A 31 21.14 8.95 -16.61
CA PHE A 31 19.92 9.38 -15.94
C PHE A 31 18.66 8.97 -16.70
N TYR A 32 18.60 9.23 -18.01
CA TYR A 32 17.45 8.87 -18.85
C TYR A 32 17.16 7.36 -18.79
N ASP A 33 18.21 6.55 -18.81
CA ASP A 33 18.09 5.10 -18.76
C ASP A 33 17.66 4.58 -17.39
N GLN A 34 17.79 5.37 -16.32
CA GLN A 34 17.34 5.06 -14.96
C GLN A 34 15.88 5.45 -14.70
N CYS A 35 15.32 6.41 -15.46
CA CYS A 35 13.93 6.81 -15.31
C CYS A 35 12.98 5.61 -15.45
N ASN A 36 11.88 5.64 -14.71
CA ASN A 36 10.77 4.73 -14.98
C ASN A 36 10.22 5.03 -16.38
N ALA A 37 9.70 4.04 -17.09
CA ALA A 37 9.22 4.23 -18.45
C ALA A 37 7.99 3.38 -18.71
N TYR A 38 6.83 4.01 -18.93
CA TYR A 38 5.57 3.30 -19.15
C TYR A 38 4.75 3.90 -20.29
N GLN A 39 3.87 3.06 -20.84
CA GLN A 39 2.98 3.42 -21.94
C GLN A 39 1.54 3.62 -21.47
N VAL A 40 0.90 4.67 -21.97
CA VAL A 40 -0.53 4.96 -21.74
C VAL A 40 -1.21 5.24 -23.07
N ARG A 41 -2.54 5.03 -23.17
CA ARG A 41 -3.26 5.42 -24.39
C ARG A 41 -3.24 6.94 -24.58
N LYS A 42 -3.63 7.70 -23.56
CA LYS A 42 -3.55 9.16 -23.52
C LYS A 42 -3.21 9.58 -22.09
N TYR A 43 -2.25 10.49 -21.94
CA TYR A 43 -1.77 10.90 -20.63
C TYR A 43 -2.88 11.59 -19.84
N ARG A 44 -3.00 11.23 -18.56
CA ARG A 44 -3.87 11.89 -17.59
C ARG A 44 -3.05 12.10 -16.33
N PRO A 45 -2.87 13.36 -15.88
CA PRO A 45 -2.19 13.60 -14.63
C PRO A 45 -2.88 12.89 -13.46
N GLU A 46 -2.06 12.41 -12.52
CA GLU A 46 -2.58 11.86 -11.27
C GLU A 46 -3.27 12.96 -10.45
N ARG A 47 -4.36 12.57 -9.77
CA ARG A 47 -5.11 13.47 -8.86
C ARG A 47 -4.43 13.51 -7.49
N GLY A 48 -4.74 14.53 -6.70
CA GLY A 48 -4.20 14.69 -5.34
C GLY A 48 -2.93 15.54 -5.26
N TYR A 49 -2.35 15.89 -6.40
CA TYR A 49 -1.19 16.77 -6.50
C TYR A 49 -1.58 18.16 -7.00
N GLU A 50 -0.81 19.17 -6.61
CA GLU A 50 -0.76 20.41 -7.36
C GLU A 50 0.08 20.18 -8.62
N LEU A 51 -0.45 20.56 -9.78
CA LEU A 51 0.18 20.29 -11.06
C LEU A 51 0.69 21.57 -11.70
N ARG A 52 1.89 21.48 -12.30
CA ARG A 52 2.40 22.47 -13.26
C ARG A 52 2.85 21.75 -14.51
N THR A 53 2.65 22.35 -15.68
CA THR A 53 3.03 21.76 -16.96
C THR A 53 3.95 22.70 -17.71
N LEU A 54 5.05 22.18 -18.23
CA LEU A 54 5.96 22.87 -19.13
C LEU A 54 5.87 22.19 -20.50
N ARG A 55 5.33 22.89 -21.51
CA ARG A 55 5.37 22.37 -22.89
C ARG A 55 6.80 22.30 -23.39
N SER A 56 7.12 21.40 -24.31
CA SER A 56 8.50 21.13 -24.75
C SER A 56 9.34 22.36 -25.17
N ASN A 57 8.69 23.47 -25.53
CA ASN A 57 9.26 24.76 -25.92
C ASN A 57 9.17 25.83 -24.81
N PHE A 58 9.14 25.42 -23.53
CA PHE A 58 8.88 26.32 -22.41
C PHE A 58 9.87 27.51 -22.32
N SER A 59 9.38 28.67 -21.89
CA SER A 59 10.15 29.90 -21.73
C SER A 59 10.73 30.09 -20.31
N ASP A 60 11.60 31.09 -20.14
CA ASP A 60 12.13 31.46 -18.82
C ASP A 60 11.03 32.01 -17.90
N GLU A 61 9.99 32.65 -18.45
CA GLU A 61 8.82 33.12 -17.69
C GLU A 61 7.98 31.97 -17.14
N GLU A 62 7.75 30.92 -17.94
CA GLU A 62 7.02 29.71 -17.49
C GLU A 62 7.76 29.01 -16.35
N LEU A 63 9.10 29.03 -16.38
CA LEU A 63 9.93 28.54 -15.29
C LEU A 63 9.94 29.46 -14.08
N ALA A 64 9.99 30.77 -14.28
CA ALA A 64 9.92 31.75 -13.20
C ALA A 64 8.56 31.69 -12.47
N ALA A 65 7.50 31.24 -13.13
CA ALA A 65 6.19 30.96 -12.54
C ALA A 65 6.16 29.68 -11.68
N LEU A 66 7.17 28.79 -11.76
CA LEU A 66 7.35 27.63 -10.87
C LEU A 66 7.86 28.03 -9.48
N ARG A 67 7.46 29.19 -8.93
CA ARG A 67 7.85 29.57 -7.56
C ARG A 67 7.30 28.54 -6.58
N LEU A 68 8.16 27.60 -6.20
CA LEU A 68 7.77 26.50 -5.32
C LEU A 68 7.55 27.01 -3.89
N GLY A 69 8.30 27.99 -3.40
CA GLY A 69 8.07 28.55 -2.06
C GLY A 69 8.03 27.47 -0.98
N ASN A 70 6.85 27.28 -0.36
CA ASN A 70 6.56 26.22 0.63
C ASN A 70 6.03 24.92 0.00
N LEU A 71 6.23 24.72 -1.30
CA LEU A 71 5.82 23.55 -2.04
C LEU A 71 7.05 22.74 -2.44
N GLN A 72 6.89 21.42 -2.53
CA GLN A 72 7.94 20.48 -2.87
C GLN A 72 7.61 19.79 -4.20
N LEU A 73 8.57 19.79 -5.12
CA LEU A 73 8.50 18.97 -6.32
C LEU A 73 8.85 17.52 -5.96
N VAL A 74 7.90 16.60 -6.13
CA VAL A 74 8.07 15.18 -5.75
C VAL A 74 8.14 14.24 -6.95
N ARG A 75 7.61 14.66 -8.11
CA ARG A 75 7.68 13.88 -9.34
C ARG A 75 7.68 14.74 -10.60
N VAL A 76 8.40 14.27 -11.62
CA VAL A 76 8.37 14.83 -12.97
C VAL A 76 8.08 13.72 -13.98
N ASP A 77 7.01 13.92 -14.76
CA ASP A 77 6.69 13.07 -15.91
C ASP A 77 7.13 13.80 -17.19
N LEU A 78 8.06 13.22 -17.94
CA LEU A 78 8.37 13.62 -19.31
C LEU A 78 7.46 12.86 -20.27
N VAL A 79 6.46 13.56 -20.79
CA VAL A 79 5.38 13.01 -21.61
C VAL A 79 5.64 13.26 -23.10
N TYR A 80 5.47 12.24 -23.92
CA TYR A 80 5.59 12.30 -25.38
C TYR A 80 4.67 11.27 -26.06
N THR A 81 4.62 11.24 -27.39
CA THR A 81 3.84 10.28 -28.18
C THR A 81 4.73 9.24 -28.84
N ALA A 82 4.23 8.01 -28.99
CA ALA A 82 4.89 6.96 -29.76
C ALA A 82 4.91 7.25 -31.27
N PHE A 83 3.94 8.05 -31.76
CA PHE A 83 3.87 8.44 -33.16
C PHE A 83 5.10 9.25 -33.57
N ARG A 84 5.70 8.84 -34.68
CA ARG A 84 6.78 9.53 -35.38
C ARG A 84 6.39 9.64 -36.86
N LEU A 85 6.43 10.85 -37.40
CA LEU A 85 6.16 11.08 -38.82
C LEU A 85 7.27 10.47 -39.68
N ASP A 86 8.52 10.69 -39.28
CA ASP A 86 9.70 10.07 -39.88
C ASP A 86 10.10 8.82 -39.06
N PRO A 87 10.12 7.62 -39.66
CA PRO A 87 10.61 6.41 -38.98
C PRO A 87 12.06 6.51 -38.49
N ALA A 88 12.90 7.31 -39.13
CA ALA A 88 14.29 7.56 -38.73
C ALA A 88 14.40 8.50 -37.51
N PHE A 89 13.29 9.15 -37.10
CA PHE A 89 13.26 10.03 -35.97
C PHE A 89 13.63 9.31 -34.66
N ARG A 90 14.59 9.90 -33.93
CA ARG A 90 15.13 9.34 -32.68
C ARG A 90 14.51 10.05 -31.47
N GLN A 91 13.37 9.54 -30.99
CA GLN A 91 12.66 10.08 -29.82
C GLN A 91 13.56 10.25 -28.59
N ARG A 92 14.49 9.31 -28.35
CA ARG A 92 15.48 9.39 -27.25
C ARG A 92 16.33 10.66 -27.34
N GLN A 93 16.81 11.03 -28.54
CA GLN A 93 17.64 12.24 -28.71
C GLN A 93 16.85 13.52 -28.44
N LEU A 94 15.59 13.58 -28.88
CA LEU A 94 14.71 14.70 -28.54
C LEU A 94 14.50 14.82 -27.03
N ASN A 95 14.23 13.70 -26.34
CA ASN A 95 14.03 13.70 -24.90
C ASN A 95 15.29 14.10 -24.13
N LEU A 96 16.47 13.63 -24.54
CA LEU A 96 17.75 14.08 -23.98
C LEU A 96 17.96 15.59 -24.18
N GLY A 97 17.57 16.12 -25.35
CA GLY A 97 17.56 17.56 -25.61
C GLY A 97 16.63 18.33 -24.67
N ARG A 98 15.43 17.81 -24.41
CA ARG A 98 14.47 18.39 -23.44
C ARG A 98 15.03 18.39 -22.02
N LEU A 99 15.63 17.30 -21.58
CA LEU A 99 16.25 17.21 -20.25
C LEU A 99 17.42 18.19 -20.11
N ARG A 100 18.28 18.28 -21.13
CA ARG A 100 19.35 19.29 -21.17
C ARG A 100 18.77 20.71 -21.04
N ASN A 101 17.72 21.00 -21.80
CA ASN A 101 17.04 22.30 -21.79
C ASN A 101 16.47 22.66 -20.41
N LEU A 102 15.91 21.68 -19.70
CA LEU A 102 15.40 21.83 -18.35
C LEU A 102 16.55 22.06 -17.35
N THR A 103 17.60 21.25 -17.40
CA THR A 103 18.75 21.34 -16.47
C THR A 103 19.55 22.62 -16.60
N ALA A 104 19.62 23.21 -17.80
CA ALA A 104 20.32 24.46 -18.02
C ALA A 104 19.66 25.62 -17.26
N ARG A 105 18.34 25.53 -17.01
CA ARG A 105 17.56 26.57 -16.35
C ARG A 105 17.16 26.23 -14.92
N LEU A 106 17.07 24.94 -14.59
CA LEU A 106 16.85 24.42 -13.24
C LEU A 106 18.01 23.48 -12.87
N PRO A 107 19.19 24.03 -12.58
CA PRO A 107 20.33 23.17 -12.30
C PRO A 107 20.15 22.44 -10.97
N GLY A 108 20.65 21.19 -10.92
CA GLY A 108 20.52 20.30 -9.76
C GLY A 108 19.20 19.52 -9.70
N ILE A 109 18.24 19.78 -10.60
CA ILE A 109 16.94 19.09 -10.59
C ILE A 109 17.06 17.58 -10.82
N LEU A 110 18.00 17.12 -11.66
CA LEU A 110 18.20 15.69 -11.93
C LEU A 110 18.97 14.97 -10.81
N THR A 111 19.71 15.72 -10.00
CA THR A 111 20.47 15.17 -8.88
C THR A 111 19.68 15.20 -7.57
N ASN A 112 18.44 15.71 -7.59
CA ASN A 112 17.59 15.75 -6.40
C ASN A 112 16.96 14.37 -6.17
N PRO A 113 17.36 13.62 -5.12
CA PRO A 113 16.86 12.27 -4.86
C PRO A 113 15.39 12.22 -4.41
N ALA A 114 14.79 13.37 -4.07
CA ALA A 114 13.37 13.50 -3.72
C ALA A 114 12.45 13.38 -4.92
N ILE A 115 12.97 13.62 -6.14
CA ILE A 115 12.14 13.70 -7.34
C ILE A 115 12.12 12.34 -8.02
N SER A 116 10.93 11.74 -8.12
CA SER A 116 10.71 10.58 -8.99
C SER A 116 10.59 11.02 -10.45
N TRP A 117 11.20 10.27 -11.37
CA TRP A 117 11.21 10.60 -12.79
C TRP A 117 10.60 9.50 -13.64
N ASN A 118 9.66 9.89 -14.49
CA ASN A 118 8.99 8.98 -15.42
C ASN A 118 9.09 9.48 -16.85
N LEU A 119 9.26 8.53 -17.77
CA LEU A 119 9.10 8.69 -19.20
C LEU A 119 7.74 8.10 -19.57
N VAL A 120 6.83 8.94 -20.06
CA VAL A 120 5.45 8.51 -20.34
C VAL A 120 5.18 8.61 -21.83
N GLU A 121 5.08 7.45 -22.47
CA GLU A 121 4.84 7.35 -23.91
C GLU A 121 3.35 7.13 -24.20
N GLN A 122 2.75 8.03 -24.96
CA GLN A 122 1.34 7.99 -25.34
C GLN A 122 1.15 7.26 -26.68
N THR A 123 0.29 6.25 -26.69
CA THR A 123 0.12 5.30 -27.82
C THR A 123 -1.23 5.43 -28.55
N GLY A 124 -2.10 6.33 -28.09
CA GLY A 124 -3.48 6.44 -28.57
C GLY A 124 -3.69 7.23 -29.87
N CYS A 125 -2.63 7.77 -30.48
CA CYS A 125 -2.68 8.50 -31.74
C CYS A 125 -1.74 7.88 -32.77
N SER A 126 -2.07 8.01 -34.06
CA SER A 126 -1.37 7.34 -35.16
C SER A 126 -1.10 8.23 -36.38
N SER A 127 -1.41 9.52 -36.28
CA SER A 127 -1.16 10.51 -37.33
C SER A 127 -0.79 11.87 -36.72
N SER A 128 -0.17 12.75 -37.51
CA SER A 128 0.16 14.11 -37.05
C SER A 128 -1.08 14.87 -36.56
N GLU A 129 -2.20 14.72 -37.26
CA GLU A 129 -3.48 15.34 -36.91
C GLU A 129 -4.03 14.79 -35.59
N THR A 130 -4.10 13.47 -35.44
CA THR A 130 -4.62 12.85 -34.20
C THR A 130 -3.73 13.05 -32.99
N CYS A 131 -2.42 13.28 -33.19
CA CYS A 131 -1.47 13.54 -32.12
C CYS A 131 -1.36 15.01 -31.70
N GLN A 132 -2.00 15.94 -32.41
CA GLN A 132 -1.94 17.38 -32.07
C GLN A 132 -2.53 17.69 -30.68
N ASP A 133 -3.55 16.94 -30.28
CA ASP A 133 -4.24 17.07 -28.98
C ASP A 133 -3.57 16.30 -27.83
N TYR A 134 -2.36 15.77 -28.06
CA TYR A 134 -1.59 15.06 -27.06
C TYR A 134 -0.59 16.02 -26.42
N PHE A 135 -0.36 15.85 -25.11
CA PHE A 135 0.58 16.69 -24.39
C PHE A 135 2.02 16.22 -24.63
N HIS A 136 2.94 17.16 -24.88
CA HIS A 136 4.38 16.89 -24.99
C HIS A 136 5.17 17.88 -24.15
N GLY A 137 5.83 17.39 -23.11
CA GLY A 137 6.57 18.23 -22.19
C GLY A 137 6.72 17.62 -20.82
N PHE A 138 6.97 18.45 -19.82
CA PHE A 138 7.12 18.05 -18.44
C PHE A 138 5.83 18.32 -17.67
N VAL A 139 5.41 17.36 -16.86
CA VAL A 139 4.36 17.54 -15.86
C VAL A 139 5.00 17.40 -14.49
N LEU A 140 4.90 18.45 -13.71
CA LEU A 140 5.51 18.60 -12.40
C LEU A 140 4.42 18.37 -11.36
N TYR A 141 4.65 17.37 -10.51
CA TYR A 141 3.79 17.01 -9.40
C TYR A 141 4.35 17.62 -8.13
N ILE A 142 3.54 18.50 -7.55
CA ILE A 142 3.92 19.36 -6.45
C ILE A 142 3.05 19.01 -5.26
N GLU A 143 3.71 18.80 -4.13
CA GLU A 143 3.07 18.60 -2.83
C GLU A 143 3.33 19.80 -1.93
N LYS A 144 2.52 19.92 -0.89
CA LYS A 144 2.73 20.92 0.16
C LYS A 144 3.88 20.47 1.05
N ARG A 145 4.83 21.37 1.37
CA ARG A 145 5.80 21.09 2.44
C ARG A 145 5.11 21.10 3.79
N TYR A 146 5.39 20.09 4.59
CA TYR A 146 4.93 20.03 5.96
C TYR A 146 5.68 21.05 6.81
N THR A 147 4.96 22.07 7.28
CA THR A 147 5.51 23.08 8.19
C THR A 147 5.36 22.63 9.64
N ALA A 148 6.17 23.14 10.55
CA ALA A 148 5.99 22.91 12.00
C ALA A 148 4.55 23.20 12.49
N ALA A 149 3.86 24.16 11.85
CA ALA A 149 2.46 24.45 12.14
C ALA A 149 1.49 23.37 11.63
N ASP A 150 1.76 22.76 10.48
CA ASP A 150 1.04 21.58 9.99
C ASP A 150 1.24 20.40 10.93
N THR A 151 2.50 20.11 11.29
CA THR A 151 2.85 19.01 12.19
C THR A 151 2.18 19.16 13.54
N LYS A 152 2.17 20.37 14.11
CA LYS A 152 1.44 20.65 15.35
C LYS A 152 -0.06 20.39 15.22
N ARG A 153 -0.69 20.83 14.12
CA ARG A 153 -2.12 20.56 13.87
C ARG A 153 -2.39 19.07 13.75
N GLU A 154 -1.51 18.32 13.10
CA GLU A 154 -1.64 16.88 12.94
C GLU A 154 -1.41 16.13 14.25
N ALA A 155 -0.39 16.48 15.03
CA ALA A 155 -0.17 15.93 16.36
C ALA A 155 -1.37 16.19 17.29
N ASP A 156 -1.90 17.42 17.29
CA ASP A 156 -3.10 17.77 18.05
C ASP A 156 -4.32 16.98 17.55
N SER A 157 -4.47 16.82 16.22
CA SER A 157 -5.55 16.05 15.61
C SER A 157 -5.45 14.56 15.92
N LEU A 158 -4.24 14.01 15.90
CA LEU A 158 -3.93 12.64 16.25
C LEU A 158 -4.26 12.39 17.72
N ALA A 159 -3.81 13.27 18.63
CA ALA A 159 -4.11 13.17 20.05
C ALA A 159 -5.62 13.23 20.31
N ARG A 160 -6.33 14.18 19.69
CA ARG A 160 -7.80 14.28 19.79
C ARG A 160 -8.50 13.05 19.23
N THR A 161 -8.12 12.60 18.03
CA THR A 161 -8.74 11.44 17.37
C THR A 161 -8.49 10.17 18.17
N LEU A 162 -7.29 10.01 18.71
CA LEU A 162 -6.94 8.89 19.55
C LEU A 162 -7.70 8.92 20.88
N ASP A 163 -7.85 10.09 21.53
CA ASP A 163 -8.68 10.22 22.74
C ASP A 163 -10.16 9.90 22.46
N LEU A 164 -10.69 10.36 21.32
CA LEU A 164 -12.04 9.97 20.88
C LEU A 164 -12.14 8.46 20.64
N ARG A 165 -11.11 7.83 20.05
CA ARG A 165 -11.03 6.37 19.87
C ARG A 165 -10.91 5.65 21.22
N LEU A 166 -10.11 6.14 22.16
CA LEU A 166 -9.95 5.64 23.53
C LEU A 166 -11.30 5.64 24.26
N ARG A 167 -11.96 6.79 24.34
CA ARG A 167 -13.29 6.91 24.94
C ARG A 167 -14.31 6.01 24.24
N LYS A 168 -14.22 5.86 22.91
CA LYS A 168 -15.05 4.92 22.15
C LYS A 168 -14.73 3.47 22.52
N PHE A 169 -13.46 3.08 22.65
CA PHE A 169 -13.06 1.73 23.04
C PHE A 169 -13.45 1.40 24.47
N ASP A 170 -13.33 2.34 25.40
CA ASP A 170 -13.79 2.16 26.78
C ASP A 170 -15.31 2.02 26.83
N ARG A 171 -16.03 2.83 26.04
CA ARG A 171 -17.48 2.66 25.82
C ARG A 171 -17.79 1.31 25.18
N LEU A 172 -17.00 0.81 24.22
CA LEU A 172 -17.19 -0.50 23.59
C LEU A 172 -16.86 -1.66 24.53
N ARG A 173 -15.85 -1.54 25.39
CA ARG A 173 -15.51 -2.51 26.44
C ARG A 173 -16.59 -2.53 27.53
N ALA A 174 -17.11 -1.36 27.91
CA ALA A 174 -18.27 -1.23 28.79
C ALA A 174 -19.57 -1.74 28.15
N ALA A 175 -19.77 -1.51 26.85
CA ALA A 175 -20.90 -2.04 26.08
C ALA A 175 -20.77 -3.54 25.80
N ARG A 176 -19.55 -4.11 25.72
CA ARG A 176 -19.34 -5.56 25.72
C ARG A 176 -19.84 -6.22 27.00
N LYS A 177 -19.92 -5.49 28.12
CA LYS A 177 -20.62 -5.93 29.35
C LYS A 177 -22.15 -5.79 29.27
N SER A 178 -22.71 -5.09 28.29
CA SER A 178 -24.15 -5.00 28.03
C SER A 178 -24.48 -5.37 26.57
N SER A 179 -24.56 -6.67 26.29
CA SER A 179 -24.90 -7.18 24.96
C SER A 179 -26.18 -6.51 24.41
N GLY A 180 -26.12 -6.04 23.15
CA GLY A 180 -27.30 -5.62 22.39
C GLY A 180 -28.35 -6.74 22.31
N LYS A 181 -29.62 -6.37 22.15
CA LYS A 181 -30.73 -7.33 22.15
C LYS A 181 -30.49 -8.41 21.07
N PRO A 182 -30.52 -9.71 21.42
CA PRO A 182 -30.43 -10.79 20.46
C PRO A 182 -31.51 -10.66 19.40
N ILE A 183 -31.15 -10.93 18.15
CA ILE A 183 -32.09 -11.09 17.05
C ILE A 183 -32.10 -12.57 16.67
N ALA A 184 -33.29 -13.13 16.49
CA ALA A 184 -33.44 -14.47 15.94
C ALA A 184 -32.77 -14.55 14.57
N CYS A 185 -31.83 -15.47 14.43
CA CYS A 185 -31.13 -15.74 13.18
C CYS A 185 -31.17 -17.25 12.93
N ASN A 186 -31.60 -17.68 11.75
CA ASN A 186 -31.72 -19.10 11.45
C ASN A 186 -31.24 -19.40 10.03
N TYR A 187 -30.50 -20.50 9.91
CA TYR A 187 -30.15 -21.05 8.61
C TYR A 187 -31.41 -21.41 7.80
N PRO A 188 -31.37 -21.23 6.48
CA PRO A 188 -32.48 -21.57 5.62
C PRO A 188 -32.70 -23.09 5.65
N PRO A 189 -33.88 -23.57 6.08
CA PRO A 189 -34.16 -25.00 6.15
C PRO A 189 -34.15 -25.60 4.75
N SER A 190 -33.44 -26.72 4.55
CA SER A 190 -33.54 -27.47 3.32
C SER A 190 -34.89 -28.19 3.25
N ARG A 191 -35.51 -28.25 2.07
CA ARG A 191 -36.77 -28.98 1.85
C ARG A 191 -36.60 -30.49 1.96
N TYR A 192 -35.36 -30.98 1.86
CA TYR A 192 -35.05 -32.40 1.84
C TYR A 192 -33.90 -32.66 2.81
N SER A 193 -33.89 -33.84 3.42
CA SER A 193 -32.74 -34.27 4.22
C SER A 193 -31.49 -34.36 3.33
N LEU A 194 -30.28 -34.24 3.92
CA LEU A 194 -29.04 -34.41 3.15
C LEU A 194 -28.97 -35.79 2.47
N LYS A 195 -29.57 -36.82 3.09
CA LYS A 195 -29.72 -38.16 2.52
C LYS A 195 -30.59 -38.15 1.25
N ASP A 196 -31.71 -37.43 1.28
CA ASP A 196 -32.62 -37.31 0.14
C ASP A 196 -32.04 -36.43 -0.97
N LEU A 197 -31.31 -35.36 -0.62
CA LEU A 197 -30.56 -34.56 -1.60
C LEU A 197 -29.51 -35.41 -2.31
N ASN A 198 -28.74 -36.23 -1.59
CA ASN A 198 -27.79 -37.17 -2.18
C ASN A 198 -28.50 -38.18 -3.10
N LYS A 199 -29.67 -38.70 -2.72
CA LYS A 199 -30.49 -39.60 -3.55
C LYS A 199 -30.96 -38.90 -4.83
N ARG A 200 -31.46 -37.67 -4.72
CA ARG A 200 -31.93 -36.85 -5.86
C ARG A 200 -30.77 -36.51 -6.81
N LEU A 201 -29.62 -36.11 -6.29
CA LEU A 201 -28.42 -35.86 -7.11
C LEU A 201 -28.01 -37.11 -7.88
N LYS A 202 -27.97 -38.27 -7.21
CA LYS A 202 -27.64 -39.55 -7.84
C LYS A 202 -28.62 -39.93 -8.96
N GLN A 203 -29.91 -39.61 -8.81
CA GLN A 203 -30.92 -39.86 -9.85
C GLN A 203 -30.78 -38.90 -11.03
N ARG A 204 -30.38 -37.65 -10.78
CA ARG A 204 -30.33 -36.57 -11.77
C ARG A 204 -29.01 -36.46 -12.53
N TYR A 205 -27.91 -36.94 -11.94
CA TYR A 205 -26.58 -36.83 -12.52
C TYR A 205 -25.91 -38.20 -12.60
N ARG A 206 -25.65 -38.66 -13.82
CA ARG A 206 -24.84 -39.85 -14.08
C ARG A 206 -23.39 -39.40 -14.30
N THR A 207 -22.49 -39.86 -13.43
CA THR A 207 -21.07 -39.52 -13.57
C THR A 207 -20.50 -40.16 -14.84
N PRO A 208 -19.92 -39.37 -15.76
CA PRO A 208 -19.21 -39.89 -16.93
C PRO A 208 -18.13 -40.92 -16.54
N PRO A 209 -17.92 -41.98 -17.33
CA PRO A 209 -16.84 -42.94 -17.08
C PRO A 209 -15.47 -42.25 -16.98
N GLY A 210 -14.66 -42.63 -15.98
CA GLY A 210 -13.32 -42.07 -15.76
C GLY A 210 -13.29 -40.72 -15.02
N LEU A 211 -14.44 -40.09 -14.77
CA LEU A 211 -14.50 -38.82 -14.03
C LEU A 211 -14.56 -39.08 -12.52
N HIS A 212 -13.45 -38.80 -11.84
CA HIS A 212 -13.30 -38.91 -10.39
C HIS A 212 -12.79 -37.58 -9.83
N GLY A 213 -13.18 -37.25 -8.60
CA GLY A 213 -12.67 -36.06 -7.94
C GLY A 213 -13.66 -35.42 -6.98
N THR A 214 -13.16 -34.44 -6.22
CA THR A 214 -13.97 -33.61 -5.33
C THR A 214 -14.12 -32.23 -5.93
N PHE A 215 -15.36 -31.75 -6.00
CA PHE A 215 -15.68 -30.43 -6.52
C PHE A 215 -16.35 -29.62 -5.42
N GLY A 216 -15.74 -28.50 -5.05
CA GLY A 216 -16.40 -27.47 -4.26
C GLY A 216 -17.50 -26.82 -5.10
N PHE A 217 -18.58 -26.40 -4.45
CA PHE A 217 -19.62 -25.60 -5.09
C PHE A 217 -20.00 -24.40 -4.25
N GLU A 218 -20.38 -23.32 -4.93
CA GLU A 218 -21.02 -22.15 -4.38
C GLU A 218 -22.40 -22.00 -5.04
N ALA A 219 -23.48 -22.14 -4.26
CA ALA A 219 -24.84 -21.98 -4.76
C ALA A 219 -25.48 -20.73 -4.16
N ARG A 220 -25.93 -19.82 -5.03
CA ARG A 220 -26.59 -18.56 -4.65
C ARG A 220 -28.09 -18.73 -4.70
N ALA A 221 -28.74 -18.50 -3.57
CA ALA A 221 -30.19 -18.57 -3.44
C ALA A 221 -30.78 -17.20 -3.09
N ASP A 222 -31.99 -16.93 -3.58
CA ASP A 222 -32.71 -15.70 -3.30
C ASP A 222 -33.43 -15.71 -1.94
N GLN A 223 -34.24 -14.67 -1.69
CA GLN A 223 -35.00 -14.50 -0.44
C GLN A 223 -36.10 -15.56 -0.24
N ALA A 224 -36.55 -16.20 -1.32
CA ALA A 224 -37.51 -17.31 -1.26
C ALA A 224 -36.81 -18.66 -1.04
N GLY A 225 -35.48 -18.72 -1.16
CA GLY A 225 -34.70 -19.95 -1.08
C GLY A 225 -34.58 -20.69 -2.41
N VAL A 226 -34.89 -20.01 -3.53
CA VAL A 226 -34.72 -20.55 -4.88
C VAL A 226 -33.27 -20.38 -5.29
N VAL A 227 -32.62 -21.47 -5.73
CA VAL A 227 -31.23 -21.44 -6.18
C VAL A 227 -31.16 -20.87 -7.60
N GLN A 228 -30.55 -19.70 -7.72
CA GLN A 228 -30.46 -18.94 -8.97
C GLN A 228 -29.21 -19.29 -9.76
N GLN A 229 -28.11 -19.62 -9.07
CA GLN A 229 -26.83 -19.91 -9.70
C GLN A 229 -26.03 -20.93 -8.87
N VAL A 230 -25.30 -21.81 -9.56
CA VAL A 230 -24.29 -22.69 -8.94
C VAL A 230 -22.97 -22.53 -9.69
N LEU A 231 -21.90 -22.23 -8.96
CA LEU A 231 -20.53 -22.21 -9.44
C LEU A 231 -19.77 -23.43 -8.88
N LEU A 232 -18.94 -24.05 -9.71
CA LEU A 232 -18.12 -25.20 -9.35
C LEU A 232 -16.64 -24.82 -9.31
N HIS A 233 -15.92 -25.39 -8.35
CA HIS A 233 -14.49 -25.23 -8.18
C HIS A 233 -13.87 -26.63 -8.00
N PRO A 234 -13.00 -27.10 -8.91
CA PRO A 234 -12.30 -28.35 -8.70
C PRO A 234 -11.36 -28.22 -7.49
N ALA A 235 -11.26 -29.28 -6.67
CA ALA A 235 -10.30 -29.30 -5.56
C ALA A 235 -8.85 -29.37 -6.06
N ASP A 236 -8.63 -30.05 -7.20
CA ASP A 236 -7.33 -30.19 -7.84
C ASP A 236 -7.14 -29.17 -8.98
N PRO A 237 -6.06 -28.37 -8.98
CA PRO A 237 -5.75 -27.45 -10.07
C PRO A 237 -5.57 -28.20 -11.39
N GLY A 238 -6.44 -27.93 -12.38
CA GLY A 238 -6.40 -28.54 -13.71
C GLY A 238 -7.44 -29.64 -13.97
N ALA A 239 -8.24 -30.04 -12.98
CA ALA A 239 -9.35 -30.96 -13.22
C ALA A 239 -10.47 -30.30 -14.04
N ALA A 240 -10.93 -30.98 -15.10
CA ALA A 240 -12.01 -30.49 -15.94
C ALA A 240 -13.32 -30.38 -15.15
N VAL A 241 -13.96 -29.20 -15.19
CA VAL A 241 -15.25 -28.97 -14.54
C VAL A 241 -16.33 -29.71 -15.33
N PRO A 242 -17.15 -30.56 -14.70
CA PRO A 242 -18.16 -31.32 -15.41
C PRO A 242 -19.29 -30.39 -15.86
N PRO A 243 -19.58 -30.28 -17.17
CA PRO A 243 -20.40 -29.19 -17.72
C PRO A 243 -21.85 -29.19 -17.22
N GLU A 244 -22.41 -30.36 -16.88
CA GLU A 244 -23.79 -30.48 -16.43
C GLU A 244 -23.96 -30.49 -14.89
N LEU A 245 -22.87 -30.69 -14.14
CA LEU A 245 -22.96 -30.90 -12.69
C LEU A 245 -23.49 -29.67 -11.95
N ALA A 246 -23.12 -28.47 -12.39
CA ALA A 246 -23.62 -27.22 -11.81
C ALA A 246 -25.15 -27.09 -11.98
N ALA A 247 -25.66 -27.37 -13.19
CA ALA A 247 -27.09 -27.34 -13.48
C ALA A 247 -27.85 -28.40 -12.66
N LYS A 248 -27.31 -29.62 -12.55
CA LYS A 248 -27.94 -30.68 -11.74
C LYS A 248 -27.90 -30.40 -10.24
N LEU A 249 -26.87 -29.72 -9.74
CA LEU A 249 -26.86 -29.21 -8.37
C LEU A 249 -27.91 -28.12 -8.18
N GLN A 250 -28.05 -27.19 -9.13
CA GLN A 250 -29.08 -26.15 -9.08
C GLN A 250 -30.49 -26.74 -9.00
N GLU A 251 -30.81 -27.77 -9.79
CA GLU A 251 -32.09 -28.50 -9.73
C GLU A 251 -32.28 -29.32 -8.45
N THR A 252 -31.18 -29.76 -7.83
CA THR A 252 -31.22 -30.65 -6.66
C THR A 252 -31.39 -29.86 -5.37
N LEU A 253 -30.63 -28.77 -5.22
CA LEU A 253 -30.63 -27.95 -4.02
C LEU A 253 -31.95 -27.20 -3.89
N ALA A 254 -32.67 -27.43 -2.79
CA ALA A 254 -33.96 -26.81 -2.56
C ALA A 254 -34.10 -26.39 -1.09
N PHE A 255 -34.40 -25.12 -0.89
CA PHE A 255 -34.60 -24.52 0.43
C PHE A 255 -36.05 -24.08 0.59
N ALA A 256 -36.57 -24.15 1.81
CA ALA A 256 -37.96 -23.78 2.10
C ALA A 256 -38.13 -22.27 2.28
N SER A 257 -37.04 -21.56 2.55
CA SER A 257 -37.00 -20.11 2.64
C SER A 257 -35.60 -19.55 2.39
N GLY A 258 -35.52 -18.23 2.23
CA GLY A 258 -34.27 -17.48 2.39
C GLY A 258 -33.74 -17.52 3.83
N PHE A 259 -32.56 -16.94 4.02
CA PHE A 259 -31.87 -16.89 5.30
C PHE A 259 -32.56 -15.88 6.22
N ARG A 260 -32.96 -16.30 7.42
CA ARG A 260 -33.75 -15.47 8.34
C ARG A 260 -32.85 -14.65 9.26
N VAL A 261 -33.02 -13.33 9.24
CA VAL A 261 -32.44 -12.41 10.22
C VAL A 261 -33.58 -11.53 10.75
N GLY A 262 -33.96 -11.73 12.01
CA GLY A 262 -35.13 -11.12 12.62
C GLY A 262 -36.44 -11.59 11.97
N LYS A 263 -37.22 -10.63 11.46
CA LYS A 263 -38.47 -10.88 10.73
C LYS A 263 -38.27 -10.95 9.21
N GLN A 264 -37.08 -10.62 8.71
CA GLN A 264 -36.79 -10.53 7.28
C GLN A 264 -36.05 -11.77 6.77
N ARG A 265 -36.16 -12.02 5.47
CA ARG A 265 -35.49 -13.09 4.75
C ARG A 265 -34.56 -12.48 3.71
N PHE A 266 -33.36 -13.03 3.59
CA PHE A 266 -32.31 -12.50 2.73
C PHE A 266 -31.81 -13.54 1.74
N PRO A 267 -31.30 -13.12 0.56
CA PRO A 267 -30.51 -13.99 -0.29
C PRO A 267 -29.30 -14.50 0.47
N PHE A 268 -28.85 -15.69 0.11
CA PHE A 268 -27.72 -16.32 0.77
C PHE A 268 -26.92 -17.17 -0.20
N VAL A 269 -25.71 -17.48 0.23
CA VAL A 269 -24.80 -18.37 -0.46
C VAL A 269 -24.62 -19.62 0.39
N VAL A 270 -24.77 -20.80 -0.20
CA VAL A 270 -24.38 -22.05 0.43
C VAL A 270 -23.14 -22.59 -0.26
N ARG A 271 -22.13 -22.95 0.53
CA ARG A 271 -20.94 -23.63 0.03
C ARG A 271 -20.94 -25.07 0.47
N GLY A 272 -20.43 -25.94 -0.38
CA GLY A 272 -20.36 -27.36 -0.11
C GLY A 272 -19.42 -28.07 -1.05
N GLU A 273 -19.45 -29.40 -0.99
CA GLU A 273 -18.63 -30.28 -1.82
C GLU A 273 -19.47 -31.40 -2.40
N VAL A 274 -19.12 -31.83 -3.61
CA VAL A 274 -19.62 -33.03 -4.26
C VAL A 274 -18.45 -33.94 -4.67
N VAL A 275 -18.49 -35.20 -4.24
CA VAL A 275 -17.51 -36.24 -4.60
C VAL A 275 -18.05 -37.10 -5.74
N LEU A 276 -17.28 -37.22 -6.82
CA LEU A 276 -17.58 -38.07 -7.98
C LEU A 276 -16.82 -39.41 -7.91
N PRO A 277 -17.45 -40.54 -8.30
CA PRO A 277 -18.82 -40.67 -8.78
C PRO A 277 -19.86 -40.47 -7.67
N VAL A 278 -21.06 -39.99 -8.04
CA VAL A 278 -22.12 -39.68 -7.06
C VAL A 278 -22.61 -40.96 -6.38
N ARG A 279 -22.35 -41.05 -5.08
CA ARG A 279 -22.71 -42.14 -4.16
C ARG A 279 -23.57 -41.59 -3.01
N ARG A 280 -23.88 -42.45 -2.03
CA ARG A 280 -24.81 -42.15 -0.93
C ARG A 280 -24.41 -40.96 -0.01
N ARG A 281 -23.14 -40.54 -0.02
CA ARG A 281 -22.60 -39.45 0.83
C ARG A 281 -21.70 -38.49 0.04
N SER A 282 -21.99 -38.33 -1.24
CA SER A 282 -21.17 -37.51 -2.15
C SER A 282 -21.39 -36.02 -1.97
N LEU A 283 -22.59 -35.57 -1.65
CA LEU A 283 -22.94 -34.16 -1.43
C LEU A 283 -22.85 -33.81 0.06
N ARG A 284 -22.15 -32.72 0.39
CA ARG A 284 -22.01 -32.16 1.75
C ARG A 284 -22.10 -30.64 1.72
N PHE A 285 -22.68 -30.04 2.76
CA PHE A 285 -22.61 -28.60 3.00
C PHE A 285 -21.44 -28.27 3.91
N ARG A 286 -20.76 -27.16 3.63
CA ARG A 286 -19.66 -26.60 4.44
C ARG A 286 -20.10 -25.39 5.24
N GLY A 287 -21.04 -24.61 4.72
CA GLY A 287 -21.59 -23.46 5.45
C GLY A 287 -22.51 -22.61 4.60
N TYR A 288 -23.16 -21.65 5.26
CA TYR A 288 -23.99 -20.64 4.64
C TYR A 288 -23.37 -19.26 4.88
N TYR A 289 -23.60 -18.34 3.96
CA TYR A 289 -23.02 -17.00 3.96
C TYR A 289 -24.08 -15.99 3.53
N LEU A 290 -24.02 -14.80 4.12
CA LEU A 290 -24.86 -13.66 3.78
C LEU A 290 -24.00 -12.57 3.13
N ALA A 291 -24.63 -11.57 2.52
CA ALA A 291 -23.93 -10.40 2.04
C ALA A 291 -23.15 -9.71 3.17
N ASP A 292 -21.91 -9.38 2.90
CA ASP A 292 -20.98 -8.66 3.78
C ASP A 292 -21.59 -7.42 4.44
N SER A 293 -22.35 -6.62 3.67
CA SER A 293 -23.05 -5.44 4.18
C SER A 293 -24.12 -5.78 5.22
N LEU A 294 -24.81 -6.92 5.06
CA LEU A 294 -25.83 -7.41 5.98
C LEU A 294 -25.21 -8.03 7.24
N MET A 295 -24.15 -8.83 7.05
CA MET A 295 -23.35 -9.41 8.13
C MET A 295 -22.82 -8.31 9.05
N ARG A 296 -22.29 -7.23 8.47
CA ARG A 296 -21.89 -6.02 9.20
C ARG A 296 -23.10 -5.35 9.85
N LYS A 297 -24.14 -4.97 9.08
CA LYS A 297 -25.34 -4.25 9.56
C LYS A 297 -26.03 -4.87 10.79
N HIS A 298 -25.97 -6.18 10.98
CA HIS A 298 -26.59 -6.88 12.11
C HIS A 298 -25.60 -7.66 12.98
N ASN A 299 -24.29 -7.36 12.88
CA ASN A 299 -23.20 -8.03 13.58
C ASN A 299 -23.40 -9.56 13.65
N ILE A 300 -23.69 -10.14 12.49
CA ILE A 300 -24.06 -11.55 12.38
C ILE A 300 -22.79 -12.39 12.48
N ARG A 301 -22.82 -13.40 13.36
CA ARG A 301 -21.77 -14.42 13.45
C ARG A 301 -22.37 -15.76 13.09
N LEU A 302 -21.87 -16.33 12.00
CA LEU A 302 -22.26 -17.64 11.50
C LEU A 302 -21.29 -18.70 12.05
N ARG A 303 -21.83 -19.72 12.69
CA ARG A 303 -21.13 -20.93 13.16
C ARG A 303 -21.67 -22.15 12.42
N SER A 304 -20.99 -23.30 12.46
CA SER A 304 -21.38 -24.51 11.72
C SER A 304 -22.87 -24.86 11.84
N ASP A 305 -23.44 -24.73 13.05
CA ASP A 305 -24.80 -25.19 13.37
C ASP A 305 -25.69 -24.09 13.98
N ASP A 306 -25.16 -22.86 14.13
CA ASP A 306 -25.85 -21.77 14.80
C ASP A 306 -25.58 -20.41 14.14
N CYS A 307 -26.53 -19.48 14.27
CA CYS A 307 -26.37 -18.10 13.87
C CYS A 307 -26.71 -17.16 15.03
N VAL A 308 -25.79 -16.26 15.36
CA VAL A 308 -26.01 -15.21 16.36
C VAL A 308 -26.04 -13.84 15.67
N ALA A 309 -27.14 -13.10 15.80
CA ALA A 309 -27.29 -11.74 15.25
C ALA A 309 -27.74 -10.75 16.34
N ARG A 310 -27.35 -9.47 16.24
CA ARG A 310 -27.70 -8.42 17.22
C ARG A 310 -27.93 -7.08 16.53
N PHE A 311 -28.82 -6.24 17.08
CA PHE A 311 -28.98 -4.87 16.58
C PHE A 311 -27.86 -3.99 17.13
N TYR A 312 -27.35 -3.09 16.28
CA TYR A 312 -26.60 -1.91 16.74
C TYR A 312 -27.50 -1.01 17.58
N LYS A 313 -26.98 -0.46 18.68
CA LYS A 313 -27.64 0.65 19.38
C LYS A 313 -27.48 1.94 18.55
N PRO A 314 -28.44 2.88 18.56
CA PRO A 314 -28.24 4.21 18.00
C PRO A 314 -26.95 4.84 18.56
N GLY A 315 -26.03 5.27 17.69
CA GLY A 315 -24.70 5.77 18.06
C GLY A 315 -23.57 4.72 18.06
N GLU A 316 -23.86 3.45 17.78
CA GLU A 316 -22.86 2.40 17.55
C GLU A 316 -22.34 2.49 16.10
N LEU A 317 -21.10 2.97 15.95
CA LEU A 317 -20.48 3.28 14.65
C LEU A 317 -20.16 2.02 13.83
N ARG A 318 -20.23 2.16 12.50
CA ARG A 318 -19.87 1.16 11.49
C ARG A 318 -18.41 1.35 11.04
N ASP A 319 -17.77 0.26 10.59
CA ASP A 319 -16.34 0.23 10.22
C ASP A 319 -15.97 1.10 9.00
N ASP A 320 -16.95 1.59 8.25
CA ASP A 320 -16.80 2.33 6.99
C ASP A 320 -16.71 3.86 7.14
N GLU A 321 -16.90 4.42 8.33
CA GLU A 321 -17.00 5.88 8.56
C GLU A 321 -15.68 6.57 8.97
N LEU A 322 -14.54 5.87 9.02
CA LEU A 322 -13.38 6.36 9.80
C LEU A 322 -12.12 6.73 9.02
N LEU A 323 -12.04 6.54 7.71
CA LEU A 323 -10.81 6.81 6.96
C LEU A 323 -11.12 7.43 5.58
N PRO A 324 -10.76 8.70 5.35
CA PRO A 324 -10.88 9.33 4.02
C PRO A 324 -9.80 8.87 3.03
N ASN A 325 -8.78 8.11 3.49
CA ASN A 325 -7.74 7.55 2.66
C ASN A 325 -8.00 6.05 2.43
N PRO A 326 -8.04 5.55 1.17
CA PRO A 326 -8.31 4.15 0.84
C PRO A 326 -7.40 3.13 1.55
N ASP A 327 -6.21 3.50 2.01
CA ASP A 327 -5.25 2.58 2.63
C ASP A 327 -4.84 2.88 4.09
N ALA A 328 -5.47 3.84 4.77
CA ALA A 328 -5.09 4.26 6.13
C ALA A 328 -5.33 3.23 7.26
N SER A 329 -5.60 1.96 6.91
CA SER A 329 -5.65 0.82 7.82
C SER A 329 -4.58 -0.25 7.50
N VAL A 330 -3.60 0.09 6.66
CA VAL A 330 -2.57 -0.84 6.19
C VAL A 330 -1.75 -1.42 7.35
N VAL A 331 -1.35 -0.60 8.33
CA VAL A 331 -0.51 -1.05 9.44
C VAL A 331 -1.26 -2.09 10.26
N SER A 332 -2.47 -1.78 10.72
CA SER A 332 -3.26 -2.69 11.55
C SER A 332 -3.64 -3.97 10.80
N LYS A 333 -4.00 -3.87 9.51
CA LYS A 333 -4.35 -5.04 8.69
C LYS A 333 -3.16 -5.93 8.38
N VAL A 334 -1.99 -5.39 8.06
CA VAL A 334 -0.77 -6.18 7.84
C VAL A 334 -0.35 -6.86 9.14
N MET A 335 -0.32 -6.12 10.25
CA MET A 335 0.00 -6.69 11.56
C MET A 335 -0.96 -7.81 11.98
N ALA A 336 -2.26 -7.68 11.64
CA ALA A 336 -3.26 -8.71 11.91
C ALA A 336 -3.18 -9.90 10.93
N ARG A 337 -2.77 -9.67 9.68
CA ARG A 337 -2.54 -10.71 8.66
C ARG A 337 -1.38 -11.63 9.06
N HIS A 338 -0.41 -11.12 9.83
CA HIS A 338 0.77 -11.85 10.29
C HIS A 338 0.80 -12.10 11.80
N PRO A 339 -0.06 -12.97 12.36
CA PRO A 339 -0.02 -13.30 13.79
C PRO A 339 1.29 -13.99 14.21
N GLU A 340 2.02 -14.60 13.29
CA GLU A 340 3.29 -15.30 13.51
C GLU A 340 4.49 -14.37 13.77
N TRP A 341 4.40 -13.09 13.40
CA TRP A 341 5.46 -12.13 13.66
C TRP A 341 5.54 -11.78 15.14
N ARG A 342 6.76 -11.74 15.69
CA ARG A 342 7.00 -11.38 17.10
C ARG A 342 6.65 -9.91 17.36
N LYS A 343 6.85 -9.05 16.35
CA LYS A 343 6.57 -7.60 16.44
C LYS A 343 7.25 -6.99 17.66
N GLN A 344 8.47 -7.42 17.95
CA GLN A 344 9.24 -6.96 19.11
C GLN A 344 9.91 -5.61 18.83
N VAL A 345 10.31 -5.38 17.59
CA VAL A 345 10.99 -4.16 17.17
C VAL A 345 10.20 -3.52 16.03
N VAL A 346 9.75 -2.28 16.24
CA VAL A 346 9.01 -1.50 15.26
C VAL A 346 9.73 -0.18 15.03
N VAL A 347 10.11 0.08 13.79
CA VAL A 347 10.70 1.33 13.33
C VAL A 347 9.67 2.03 12.47
N ALA A 348 9.35 3.28 12.81
CA ALA A 348 8.27 3.97 12.14
C ALA A 348 8.64 5.42 11.81
N ASP A 349 8.46 5.75 10.54
CA ASP A 349 8.35 7.11 10.06
C ASP A 349 7.13 7.77 10.72
N VAL A 350 7.33 8.92 11.36
CA VAL A 350 6.28 9.73 11.95
C VAL A 350 6.29 11.17 11.43
N THR A 351 6.77 11.39 10.20
CA THR A 351 6.63 12.66 9.51
C THR A 351 5.17 12.96 9.16
N GLY A 352 4.92 14.18 8.67
CA GLY A 352 3.56 14.67 8.43
C GLY A 352 2.75 13.79 7.47
N SER A 353 3.36 13.32 6.37
CA SER A 353 2.69 12.42 5.41
C SER A 353 2.26 11.10 6.06
N MET A 354 2.95 10.70 7.12
CA MET A 354 2.69 9.46 7.84
C MET A 354 1.60 9.55 8.91
N ALA A 355 1.05 10.74 9.19
CA ALA A 355 0.06 10.95 10.26
C ALA A 355 -1.13 9.96 10.25
N PRO A 356 -1.76 9.60 9.10
CA PRO A 356 -2.84 8.61 9.07
C PRO A 356 -2.40 7.21 9.51
N TYR A 357 -1.18 6.80 9.14
CA TYR A 357 -0.63 5.47 9.43
C TYR A 357 -0.06 5.40 10.86
N THR A 358 0.47 6.51 11.38
CA THR A 358 0.83 6.67 12.79
C THR A 358 -0.39 6.49 13.69
N LEU A 359 -1.54 7.07 13.30
CA LEU A 359 -2.80 6.85 14.02
C LEU A 359 -3.25 5.37 13.94
N ASP A 360 -3.06 4.71 12.80
CA ASP A 360 -3.37 3.29 12.64
C ASP A 360 -2.47 2.39 13.51
N LEU A 361 -1.17 2.68 13.56
CA LEU A 361 -0.20 2.01 14.45
C LEU A 361 -0.64 2.12 15.91
N LEU A 362 -0.92 3.34 16.38
CA LEU A 362 -1.36 3.57 17.77
C LEU A 362 -2.68 2.86 18.07
N THR A 363 -3.60 2.85 17.11
CA THR A 363 -4.88 2.13 17.26
C THR A 363 -4.66 0.62 17.36
N TRP A 364 -3.77 0.06 16.54
CA TRP A 364 -3.39 -1.34 16.60
C TRP A 364 -2.73 -1.69 17.94
N LEU A 365 -1.79 -0.88 18.43
CA LEU A 365 -1.12 -1.09 19.72
C LEU A 365 -2.11 -1.13 20.87
N GLN A 366 -3.05 -0.18 20.89
CA GLN A 366 -4.09 -0.12 21.91
C GLN A 366 -5.01 -1.35 21.90
N LEU A 367 -5.35 -1.84 20.71
CA LEU A 367 -6.22 -3.01 20.52
C LEU A 367 -5.52 -4.33 20.82
N SER A 368 -4.21 -4.40 20.61
CA SER A 368 -3.42 -5.63 20.73
C SER A 368 -3.16 -6.06 22.16
N ALA A 369 -3.64 -5.28 23.15
CA ALA A 369 -3.44 -5.53 24.58
C ALA A 369 -1.97 -5.86 24.87
N LEU A 370 -1.08 -4.87 24.69
CA LEU A 370 0.37 -5.00 24.89
C LEU A 370 0.68 -5.78 26.18
N GLN A 371 1.04 -7.06 26.03
CA GLN A 371 1.42 -7.92 27.16
C GLN A 371 2.94 -8.00 27.31
N GLU A 372 3.66 -7.77 26.21
CA GLU A 372 5.10 -7.88 26.12
C GLU A 372 5.71 -6.52 25.79
N GLU A 373 6.87 -6.26 26.38
CA GLU A 373 7.69 -5.10 26.09
C GLU A 373 8.14 -5.11 24.62
N LYS A 374 8.04 -3.95 23.98
CA LYS A 374 8.43 -3.74 22.59
C LYS A 374 9.37 -2.56 22.49
N THR A 375 10.30 -2.63 21.54
CA THR A 375 11.24 -1.57 21.22
C THR A 375 10.74 -0.81 20.00
N PHE A 376 10.54 0.49 20.17
CA PHE A 376 10.16 1.40 19.11
C PHE A 376 11.30 2.38 18.83
N VAL A 377 11.53 2.66 17.55
CA VAL A 377 12.32 3.80 17.09
C VAL A 377 11.47 4.59 16.12
N PHE A 378 11.03 5.77 16.56
CA PHE A 378 10.34 6.74 15.72
C PHE A 378 11.34 7.72 15.15
N PHE A 379 11.12 8.21 13.93
CA PHE A 379 11.95 9.25 13.35
C PHE A 379 11.14 10.30 12.62
N ASN A 380 11.67 11.53 12.59
CA ASN A 380 11.01 12.71 12.05
C ASN A 380 11.91 13.52 11.09
N ASP A 381 12.95 12.86 10.59
CA ASP A 381 13.92 13.42 9.66
C ASP A 381 14.84 14.54 10.19
N GLY A 382 15.18 14.51 11.48
CA GLY A 382 16.20 15.39 12.04
C GLY A 382 15.66 16.66 12.69
N ASN A 383 14.47 16.62 13.29
CA ASN A 383 13.91 17.70 14.10
C ASN A 383 13.80 19.06 13.37
N ASP A 384 13.26 19.04 12.15
CA ASP A 384 13.17 20.22 11.26
C ASP A 384 14.52 20.89 10.96
N ALA A 385 15.64 20.17 11.10
CA ALA A 385 16.95 20.67 10.68
C ALA A 385 16.90 21.06 9.19
N PRO A 386 17.54 22.17 8.77
CA PRO A 386 17.58 22.55 7.37
C PRO A 386 18.22 21.46 6.50
N ASP A 387 17.66 21.20 5.31
CA ASP A 387 18.06 20.03 4.50
C ASP A 387 19.54 20.00 4.15
N LYS A 388 20.15 21.17 3.92
CA LYS A 388 21.60 21.29 3.62
C LYS A 388 22.50 20.81 4.77
N THR A 389 21.95 20.66 5.97
CA THR A 389 22.68 20.22 7.17
C THR A 389 22.47 18.74 7.47
N LYS A 390 21.44 18.12 6.88
CA LYS A 390 21.11 16.70 7.03
C LYS A 390 22.20 15.85 6.36
N THR A 391 23.13 15.35 7.17
CA THR A 391 24.25 14.52 6.70
C THR A 391 23.93 13.06 6.95
N ILE A 392 24.04 12.21 5.92
CA ILE A 392 23.81 10.76 6.02
C ILE A 392 24.60 10.17 7.20
N GLY A 393 23.90 9.47 8.09
CA GLY A 393 24.46 8.84 9.30
C GLY A 393 24.54 9.76 10.52
N ARG A 394 24.13 11.03 10.39
CA ARG A 394 24.14 12.05 11.44
C ARG A 394 22.94 13.00 11.35
N THR A 395 21.87 12.58 10.69
CA THR A 395 20.66 13.41 10.58
C THR A 395 20.01 13.59 11.95
N GLY A 396 19.93 12.53 12.74
CA GLY A 396 19.28 12.57 14.06
C GLY A 396 17.76 12.50 13.96
N GLY A 397 17.05 13.15 14.90
CA GLY A 397 15.59 13.06 14.96
C GLY A 397 15.07 11.65 15.26
N LEU A 398 15.84 10.88 16.05
CA LEU A 398 15.51 9.51 16.44
C LEU A 398 14.97 9.49 17.87
N TYR A 399 13.81 8.85 18.05
CA TYR A 399 13.07 8.82 19.29
C TYR A 399 12.79 7.38 19.68
N GLU A 400 13.49 6.90 20.71
CA GLU A 400 13.40 5.52 21.17
C GLU A 400 12.53 5.37 22.42
N VAL A 401 11.81 4.26 22.48
CA VAL A 401 11.12 3.82 23.69
C VAL A 401 11.05 2.30 23.70
N LYS A 402 11.39 1.70 24.85
CA LYS A 402 11.24 0.27 25.11
C LYS A 402 10.27 0.10 26.26
N THR A 403 9.06 -0.37 25.98
CA THR A 403 7.99 -0.45 26.97
C THR A 403 6.82 -1.33 26.47
N ALA A 404 5.98 -1.78 27.41
CA ALA A 404 4.65 -2.31 27.11
C ALA A 404 3.53 -1.27 27.37
N ASP A 405 3.88 -0.09 27.90
CA ASP A 405 2.94 0.96 28.27
C ASP A 405 2.54 1.80 27.04
N PHE A 406 1.25 1.78 26.72
CA PHE A 406 0.71 2.51 25.57
C PHE A 406 0.89 4.03 25.69
N GLU A 407 0.76 4.60 26.88
CA GLU A 407 0.85 6.05 27.08
C GLU A 407 2.29 6.54 26.91
N GLN A 408 3.28 5.76 27.34
CA GLN A 408 4.68 6.03 27.07
C GLN A 408 5.00 5.99 25.57
N ILE A 409 4.44 5.02 24.83
CA ILE A 409 4.60 4.93 23.38
C ILE A 409 3.96 6.14 22.69
N LYS A 410 2.69 6.44 23.03
CA LYS A 410 1.96 7.61 22.50
C LYS A 410 2.73 8.90 22.76
N SER A 411 3.22 9.09 23.98
CA SER A 411 3.99 10.27 24.36
C SER A 411 5.26 10.41 23.51
N LYS A 412 5.97 9.30 23.26
CA LYS A 412 7.20 9.32 22.45
C LYS A 412 6.91 9.63 20.98
N VAL A 413 5.81 9.09 20.43
CA VAL A 413 5.35 9.44 19.07
C VAL A 413 5.03 10.93 18.96
N LEU A 414 4.26 11.47 19.91
CA LEU A 414 3.90 12.90 19.91
C LEU A 414 5.14 13.79 20.08
N GLU A 415 6.09 13.40 20.92
CA GLU A 415 7.37 14.10 21.08
C GLU A 415 8.14 14.15 19.77
N ALA A 416 8.25 13.02 19.06
CA ALA A 416 8.91 12.94 17.76
C ALA A 416 8.22 13.83 16.71
N MET A 417 6.89 13.72 16.57
CA MET A 417 6.12 14.55 15.65
C MET A 417 6.28 16.05 15.98
N LEU A 418 6.17 16.45 17.25
CA LEU A 418 6.25 17.86 17.62
C LEU A 418 7.66 18.46 17.46
N ALA A 419 8.70 17.63 17.46
CA ALA A 419 10.06 18.07 17.24
C ALA A 419 10.40 18.28 15.77
N GLY A 420 9.63 17.72 14.83
CA GLY A 420 9.82 17.93 13.41
C GLY A 420 8.79 17.21 12.54
N GLY A 421 8.44 17.83 11.40
CA GLY A 421 7.48 17.28 10.44
C GLY A 421 8.08 16.47 9.31
N GLY A 422 9.41 16.31 9.28
CA GLY A 422 10.15 15.78 8.14
C GLY A 422 10.74 16.87 7.24
N GLY A 423 10.01 17.97 7.07
CA GLY A 423 10.38 19.04 6.14
C GLY A 423 10.25 18.57 4.68
N ASP A 424 11.38 18.32 4.02
CA ASP A 424 11.45 17.77 2.66
C ASP A 424 11.83 16.28 2.66
N ALA A 425 11.20 15.49 1.79
CA ALA A 425 11.71 14.20 1.31
C ALA A 425 13.07 14.36 0.59
N PRO A 426 13.95 13.34 0.54
CA PRO A 426 13.86 11.97 1.11
C PRO A 426 14.33 11.83 2.55
N GLU A 427 13.86 10.85 3.33
CA GLU A 427 14.07 10.73 4.80
C GLU A 427 15.26 9.87 5.29
N ASN A 428 15.47 9.73 6.63
CA ASN A 428 16.56 8.99 7.32
C ASN A 428 16.18 7.64 7.98
N ASP A 429 15.40 6.81 7.29
CA ASP A 429 14.94 5.52 7.79
C ASP A 429 16.07 4.56 8.19
N ALA A 430 17.20 4.56 7.47
CA ALA A 430 18.28 3.62 7.73
C ALA A 430 19.00 3.92 9.05
N GLU A 431 19.19 5.19 9.40
CA GLU A 431 19.67 5.60 10.73
C GLU A 431 18.78 5.02 11.84
N ALA A 432 17.46 5.13 11.68
CA ALA A 432 16.48 4.59 12.65
C ALA A 432 16.54 3.06 12.76
N LEU A 433 16.63 2.35 11.62
CA LEU A 433 16.79 0.88 11.60
C LEU A 433 18.10 0.42 12.24
N LEU A 434 19.21 1.10 11.97
CA LEU A 434 20.49 0.80 12.61
C LEU A 434 20.44 1.06 14.12
N ARG A 435 19.75 2.14 14.55
CA ARG A 435 19.55 2.41 15.97
C ARG A 435 18.73 1.30 16.63
N ALA A 436 17.66 0.85 15.98
CA ALA A 436 16.86 -0.27 16.46
C ALA A 436 17.70 -1.55 16.58
N GLN A 437 18.60 -1.80 15.63
CA GLN A 437 19.54 -2.93 15.70
C GLN A 437 20.53 -2.81 16.87
N GLN A 438 20.99 -1.60 17.20
CA GLN A 438 21.86 -1.38 18.37
C GLN A 438 21.13 -1.63 19.69
N LEU A 439 19.86 -1.21 19.78
CA LEU A 439 19.02 -1.42 20.95
C LEU A 439 18.64 -2.89 21.13
N GLU A 440 18.40 -3.60 20.01
CA GLU A 440 17.98 -5.00 19.98
C GLU A 440 18.86 -5.84 19.05
N PRO A 441 20.13 -6.11 19.43
CA PRO A 441 21.07 -6.83 18.56
C PRO A 441 20.67 -8.30 18.34
N ALA A 442 19.91 -8.88 19.28
CA ALA A 442 19.40 -10.25 19.21
C ALA A 442 18.09 -10.36 18.40
N ALA A 443 17.49 -9.24 17.97
CA ALA A 443 16.25 -9.30 17.20
C ALA A 443 16.47 -10.00 15.85
N THR A 444 15.58 -10.93 15.57
CA THR A 444 15.54 -11.68 14.31
C THR A 444 14.66 -10.98 13.26
N GLU A 445 13.85 -10.02 13.69
CA GLU A 445 12.85 -9.34 12.85
C GLU A 445 12.69 -7.87 13.29
N TYR A 446 12.67 -6.98 12.30
CA TYR A 446 12.41 -5.54 12.42
C TYR A 446 11.25 -5.19 11.49
N ILE A 447 10.20 -4.59 12.05
CA ILE A 447 9.07 -4.10 11.25
C ILE A 447 9.31 -2.62 10.97
N TRP A 448 9.40 -2.26 9.69
CA TRP A 448 9.65 -0.91 9.22
C TRP A 448 8.41 -0.36 8.54
N LEU A 449 7.82 0.70 9.10
CA LEU A 449 6.72 1.44 8.48
C LEU A 449 7.34 2.59 7.66
N ALA A 450 7.10 2.57 6.36
CA ALA A 450 7.71 3.52 5.43
C ALA A 450 6.69 4.12 4.47
N ASP A 451 6.92 5.36 4.03
CA ASP A 451 6.13 6.03 3.01
C ASP A 451 6.51 5.52 1.61
N ASN A 452 5.54 4.97 0.87
CA ASN A 452 5.74 4.51 -0.50
C ASN A 452 6.19 5.64 -1.45
N HIS A 453 5.78 6.89 -1.19
CA HIS A 453 6.08 8.03 -2.04
C HIS A 453 7.48 8.61 -1.81
N THR A 454 8.07 8.35 -0.65
CA THR A 454 9.36 8.92 -0.24
C THR A 454 10.38 7.82 0.01
N PHE A 455 11.29 7.60 -0.95
CA PHE A 455 12.35 6.60 -0.75
C PHE A 455 13.51 7.18 0.07
N PRO A 456 14.06 6.47 1.08
CA PRO A 456 15.00 7.05 2.03
C PRO A 456 16.35 7.39 1.39
N ARG A 457 16.98 8.45 1.89
CA ARG A 457 18.26 8.96 1.36
C ARG A 457 19.45 8.10 1.80
N ASP A 458 19.32 7.47 2.95
CA ASP A 458 20.40 6.85 3.70
C ASP A 458 20.38 5.31 3.61
N THR A 459 19.60 4.73 2.69
CA THR A 459 19.49 3.27 2.51
C THR A 459 20.83 2.55 2.27
N GLU A 460 21.88 3.28 1.84
CA GLU A 460 23.25 2.75 1.76
C GLU A 460 23.83 2.34 3.12
N LEU A 461 23.36 2.94 4.22
CA LEU A 461 23.79 2.61 5.58
C LEU A 461 23.26 1.25 6.04
N LEU A 462 22.21 0.71 5.42
CA LEU A 462 21.58 -0.53 5.86
C LEU A 462 22.58 -1.70 5.80
N LYS A 463 22.69 -2.41 6.92
CA LYS A 463 23.54 -3.61 7.07
C LYS A 463 22.76 -4.86 7.48
N LEU A 464 21.44 -4.74 7.64
CA LEU A 464 20.57 -5.86 8.01
C LEU A 464 20.50 -6.87 6.87
N GLY A 465 20.59 -8.15 7.22
CA GLY A 465 20.62 -9.25 6.26
C GLY A 465 19.23 -9.70 5.80
N PRO A 466 19.17 -10.66 4.86
CA PRO A 466 17.92 -11.22 4.34
C PRO A 466 16.98 -11.73 5.42
N GLY A 467 15.67 -11.52 5.20
CA GLY A 467 14.60 -11.97 6.09
C GLY A 467 14.46 -11.21 7.41
N LYS A 468 15.38 -10.29 7.73
CA LYS A 468 15.33 -9.52 8.98
C LYS A 468 14.35 -8.35 8.96
N VAL A 469 14.05 -7.77 7.80
CA VAL A 469 13.24 -6.56 7.71
C VAL A 469 11.93 -6.84 6.98
N ARG A 470 10.82 -6.48 7.64
CA ARG A 470 9.45 -6.47 7.10
C ARG A 470 9.05 -5.02 6.85
N ILE A 471 8.95 -4.61 5.59
CA ILE A 471 8.56 -3.24 5.24
C ILE A 471 7.06 -3.19 5.05
N ILE A 472 6.35 -2.46 5.90
CA ILE A 472 4.95 -2.10 5.71
C ILE A 472 4.94 -0.78 4.92
N LEU A 473 4.58 -0.87 3.64
CA LEU A 473 4.54 0.29 2.76
C LEU A 473 3.18 0.98 2.87
N CYS A 474 3.22 2.20 3.38
CA CYS A 474 2.07 3.07 3.56
C CYS A 474 1.93 4.00 2.34
N GLY A 475 0.71 4.32 1.91
CA GLY A 475 0.46 5.08 0.68
C GLY A 475 0.60 4.25 -0.60
N ALA A 476 0.76 2.93 -0.47
CA ALA A 476 0.81 2.04 -1.63
C ALA A 476 -0.61 1.76 -2.13
N TYR A 477 -1.07 2.54 -3.11
CA TYR A 477 -2.32 2.32 -3.85
C TYR A 477 -2.07 2.37 -5.36
N GLY A 478 -2.45 1.33 -6.09
CA GLY A 478 -2.28 1.23 -7.56
C GLY A 478 -0.84 1.01 -8.05
N TYR A 479 0.18 1.33 -7.26
CA TYR A 479 1.57 0.99 -7.52
C TYR A 479 2.41 0.96 -6.23
N VAL A 480 3.48 0.17 -6.28
CA VAL A 480 4.62 0.21 -5.34
C VAL A 480 5.80 0.94 -5.98
N ASN A 481 6.48 1.79 -5.22
CA ASN A 481 7.66 2.49 -5.68
C ASN A 481 8.79 1.49 -6.04
N PRO A 482 9.30 1.51 -7.29
CA PRO A 482 10.31 0.55 -7.76
C PRO A 482 11.60 0.50 -6.93
N ARG A 483 11.96 1.60 -6.26
CA ARG A 483 13.16 1.65 -5.41
C ARG A 483 13.01 0.75 -4.17
N TYR A 484 11.81 0.66 -3.59
CA TYR A 484 11.53 -0.30 -2.51
C TYR A 484 11.54 -1.75 -3.01
N LEU A 485 11.01 -2.02 -4.21
CA LEU A 485 11.13 -3.36 -4.84
C LEU A 485 12.61 -3.74 -5.01
N ALA A 486 13.43 -2.81 -5.52
CA ALA A 486 14.86 -3.02 -5.70
C ALA A 486 15.57 -3.25 -4.35
N LEU A 487 15.29 -2.44 -3.34
CA LEU A 487 15.84 -2.60 -1.99
C LEU A 487 15.50 -3.98 -1.41
N ALA A 488 14.23 -4.37 -1.49
CA ALA A 488 13.76 -5.64 -0.97
C ALA A 488 14.38 -6.84 -1.72
N ARG A 489 14.50 -6.76 -3.05
CA ARG A 489 15.20 -7.76 -3.86
C ARG A 489 16.66 -7.92 -3.45
N THR A 490 17.39 -6.82 -3.39
CA THR A 490 18.85 -6.82 -3.14
C THR A 490 19.20 -7.23 -1.71
N ARG A 491 18.38 -6.84 -0.74
CA ARG A 491 18.62 -7.15 0.68
C ARG A 491 17.91 -8.40 1.17
N GLY A 492 17.02 -8.98 0.36
CA GLY A 492 16.16 -10.10 0.77
C GLY A 492 15.13 -9.71 1.83
N TYR A 493 14.66 -8.46 1.81
CA TYR A 493 13.57 -8.00 2.67
C TYR A 493 12.22 -8.37 2.06
N THR A 494 11.15 -8.25 2.84
CA THR A 494 9.78 -8.43 2.35
C THR A 494 9.00 -7.13 2.43
N LEU A 495 8.13 -6.88 1.45
CA LEU A 495 7.26 -5.71 1.41
C LEU A 495 5.82 -6.15 1.64
N HIS A 496 5.04 -5.33 2.35
CA HIS A 496 3.68 -5.64 2.75
C HIS A 496 2.82 -4.41 2.50
N THR A 497 1.80 -4.56 1.66
CA THR A 497 0.81 -3.51 1.36
C THR A 497 -0.55 -3.92 1.87
N LEU A 498 -1.53 -3.01 1.76
CA LEU A 498 -2.91 -3.33 2.09
C LEU A 498 -3.44 -4.52 1.27
N GLU A 499 -3.07 -4.59 0.00
CA GLU A 499 -3.59 -5.60 -0.96
C GLU A 499 -2.91 -6.96 -0.82
N GLY A 500 -1.64 -7.01 -0.39
CA GLY A 500 -0.93 -8.29 -0.29
C GLY A 500 0.52 -8.18 0.20
N ASP A 501 1.17 -9.35 0.25
CA ASP A 501 2.57 -9.52 0.66
C ASP A 501 3.46 -9.82 -0.54
N ILE A 502 4.63 -9.21 -0.58
CA ILE A 502 5.61 -9.32 -1.65
C ILE A 502 6.92 -9.84 -1.03
N THR A 503 7.13 -11.16 -1.11
CA THR A 503 8.18 -11.85 -0.33
C THR A 503 9.28 -12.50 -1.16
N SER A 504 9.07 -12.68 -2.47
CA SER A 504 9.94 -13.51 -3.33
C SER A 504 10.60 -12.71 -4.46
N LEU A 505 10.98 -11.44 -4.21
CA LEU A 505 11.59 -10.60 -5.25
C LEU A 505 13.02 -11.06 -5.63
N SER A 506 13.73 -11.72 -4.72
CA SER A 506 15.09 -12.21 -4.94
C SER A 506 15.19 -13.34 -5.98
N THR A 507 14.10 -14.05 -6.26
CA THR A 507 14.07 -15.14 -7.24
C THR A 507 13.79 -14.66 -8.67
N LEU A 508 13.48 -13.38 -8.84
CA LEU A 508 13.14 -12.81 -10.13
C LEU A 508 14.38 -12.64 -11.00
N LEU A 509 14.25 -13.03 -12.27
CA LEU A 509 15.30 -12.91 -13.28
C LEU A 509 15.15 -11.58 -14.04
N GLU A 510 16.28 -11.03 -14.48
CA GLU A 510 16.28 -9.86 -15.36
C GLU A 510 15.46 -10.15 -16.64
N GLY A 511 14.69 -9.14 -17.09
CA GLY A 511 13.78 -9.26 -18.23
C GLY A 511 12.39 -9.79 -17.90
N GLN A 512 12.17 -10.36 -16.71
CA GLN A 512 10.83 -10.77 -16.28
C GLN A 512 9.91 -9.57 -16.07
N THR A 513 8.63 -9.74 -16.37
CA THR A 513 7.58 -8.76 -16.04
C THR A 513 6.70 -9.31 -14.93
N ILE A 514 6.49 -8.54 -13.87
CA ILE A 514 5.62 -8.90 -12.76
C ILE A 514 4.46 -7.92 -12.62
N SER A 515 3.34 -8.38 -12.05
CA SER A 515 2.20 -7.54 -11.73
C SER A 515 2.03 -7.41 -10.22
N ILE A 516 2.01 -6.17 -9.73
CA ILE A 516 1.81 -5.84 -8.32
C ILE A 516 0.76 -4.73 -8.27
N MET A 517 -0.35 -4.94 -7.55
CA MET A 517 -1.41 -3.95 -7.38
C MET A 517 -1.98 -3.40 -8.70
N GLY A 518 -2.01 -4.26 -9.73
CA GLY A 518 -2.43 -3.93 -11.10
C GLY A 518 -1.43 -3.16 -11.95
N ALA A 519 -0.35 -2.62 -11.36
CA ALA A 519 0.80 -2.11 -12.08
C ALA A 519 1.70 -3.25 -12.61
N GLN A 520 2.38 -3.02 -13.73
CA GLN A 520 3.38 -3.94 -14.29
C GLN A 520 4.79 -3.38 -14.16
N TYR A 521 5.72 -4.25 -13.77
CA TYR A 521 7.12 -3.91 -13.54
C TYR A 521 8.01 -4.83 -14.36
N LEU A 522 8.94 -4.24 -15.11
CA LEU A 522 10.05 -4.94 -15.73
C LEU A 522 11.19 -5.06 -14.73
N VAL A 523 11.63 -6.29 -14.47
CA VAL A 523 12.82 -6.58 -13.67
C VAL A 523 14.06 -6.22 -14.49
N THR A 524 14.88 -5.31 -13.99
CA THR A 524 16.15 -4.93 -14.60
C THR A 524 17.32 -5.51 -13.80
N LYS A 525 18.54 -5.41 -14.34
CA LYS A 525 19.76 -5.72 -13.61
C LYS A 525 19.83 -5.00 -12.26
N ASP A 526 19.51 -3.71 -12.25
CA ASP A 526 19.71 -2.82 -11.10
C ASP A 526 18.42 -2.57 -10.28
N GLY A 527 17.29 -3.22 -10.62
CA GLY A 527 16.05 -3.04 -9.89
C GLY A 527 14.79 -3.37 -10.70
N PHE A 528 13.87 -2.40 -10.73
CA PHE A 528 12.57 -2.53 -11.38
C PHE A 528 12.25 -1.25 -12.14
N LYS A 529 11.63 -1.38 -13.31
CA LYS A 529 11.03 -0.26 -14.06
C LYS A 529 9.53 -0.45 -14.08
N LEU A 530 8.78 0.55 -13.63
CA LEU A 530 7.34 0.60 -13.82
C LEU A 530 7.06 0.79 -15.33
N ILE A 531 6.39 -0.18 -15.96
CA ILE A 531 6.11 -0.19 -17.41
C ILE A 531 4.63 -0.04 -17.75
N LYS A 532 3.74 -0.19 -16.76
CA LYS A 532 2.30 0.05 -16.89
C LYS A 532 1.68 0.36 -15.53
N THR A 533 0.76 1.32 -15.48
CA THR A 533 -0.15 1.57 -14.35
C THR A 533 -1.58 1.20 -14.74
N LEU A 534 -2.44 1.00 -13.73
CA LEU A 534 -3.89 0.80 -13.94
C LEU A 534 -4.56 2.01 -14.60
#